data_AF-A0AAW7CRP3-F1
#
_entry.id   AF-A0AAW7CRP3-F1
#
_cell.length_a   1.000
_cell.length_b   1.000
_cell.length_c   1.000
_cell.angle_alpha   90.00
_cell.angle_beta   90.00
_cell.angle_gamma   90.00
#
_symmetry.space_group_name_H-M   'P 1'
#
loop_
_entity.id
_entity.type
_entity.pdbx_description
1 polymer ?
#
loop_
_entity_poly.entity_id
_entity_poly.type
_entity_poly.pdbx_seq_one_letter_code
_entity_poly.pdbx_strand_id
1 'polypeptide(L)'
;MKLQRLLIALSLYAVSSLPAIADPIQCSETEKQTNITNNHIILFSSYNGPIKSVTMTSTIPHDGRFKALKGEIHFDECGKLLKNSTSMQEYFEGNVETNLIRTLPNNPSVIRYQFQIKNAYGSHSIYMQETYHKDEQNRFNKKVIQYYANDGALLDTITSQFDYKDGRIIKETSKSSDPTTKTITTEYIYSPQGKLQSVIEDGKINVEYQYDLEGKVVTQSNYIKGVNGEDKAFITTCLEWDKFANCSKEELESTIKFNDKVINFSKALLHNEFIYYE
;
A
#
# COMPACT_ATOMS: atom_id res chain seq x y z
N MET A 1 8.91 21.43 82.25
CA MET A 1 8.35 21.17 80.91
C MET A 1 9.26 21.82 79.88
N LYS A 2 10.07 21.03 79.16
CA LYS A 2 11.04 21.50 78.16
C LYS A 2 10.40 21.38 76.77
N LEU A 3 10.28 22.51 76.06
CA LEU A 3 9.80 22.54 74.68
C LEU A 3 10.95 22.10 73.76
N GLN A 4 10.76 20.95 73.12
CA GLN A 4 11.77 20.27 72.31
C GLN A 4 11.77 20.86 70.90
N ARG A 5 12.93 21.37 70.46
CA ARG A 5 13.17 21.90 69.11
C ARG A 5 13.09 20.77 68.09
N LEU A 6 12.18 20.89 67.12
CA LEU A 6 12.13 20.04 65.94
C LEU A 6 13.11 20.61 64.89
N LEU A 7 14.24 19.94 64.68
CA LEU A 7 15.17 20.18 63.57
C LEU A 7 14.78 19.23 62.44
N ILE A 8 14.17 19.78 61.38
CA ILE A 8 13.90 19.05 60.14
C ILE A 8 15.19 19.08 59.32
N ALA A 9 15.84 17.92 59.18
CA ALA A 9 16.92 17.73 58.23
C ALA A 9 16.32 17.57 56.83
N LEU A 10 16.42 18.59 55.97
CA LEU A 10 16.19 18.45 54.54
C LEU A 10 17.38 17.73 53.91
N SER A 11 17.23 16.44 53.60
CA SER A 11 18.14 15.72 52.71
C SER A 11 17.79 16.04 51.26
N LEU A 12 18.64 16.84 50.61
CA LEU A 12 18.63 17.02 49.17
C LEU A 12 19.14 15.73 48.51
N TYR A 13 18.24 14.81 48.18
CA TYR A 13 18.52 13.75 47.21
C TYR A 13 18.53 14.38 45.81
N ALA A 14 19.73 14.60 45.26
CA ALA A 14 19.90 14.87 43.85
C ALA A 14 19.51 13.59 43.08
N VAL A 15 18.29 13.56 42.54
CA VAL A 15 17.87 12.53 41.59
C VAL A 15 18.55 12.87 40.26
N SER A 16 19.72 12.29 40.02
CA SER A 16 20.34 12.28 38.70
C SER A 16 19.51 11.37 37.79
N SER A 17 18.56 11.96 37.06
CA SER A 17 17.89 11.30 35.94
C SER A 17 18.92 11.12 34.83
N LEU A 18 19.57 9.95 34.77
CA LEU A 18 20.27 9.53 33.57
C LEU A 18 19.22 9.46 32.45
N PRO A 19 19.45 10.10 31.28
CA PRO A 19 18.58 9.89 30.14
C PRO A 19 18.66 8.38 29.82
N ALA A 20 17.51 7.72 29.83
CA ALA A 20 17.39 6.40 29.22
C ALA A 20 17.74 6.58 27.75
N ILE A 21 18.97 6.23 27.38
CA ILE A 21 19.33 6.01 25.98
C ILE A 21 18.46 4.83 25.59
N ALA A 22 17.43 5.09 24.78
CA ALA A 22 16.69 4.04 24.14
C ALA A 22 17.71 3.20 23.37
N ASP A 23 17.83 1.91 23.72
CA ASP A 23 18.66 0.99 22.96
C ASP A 23 18.24 1.10 21.48
N PRO A 24 19.20 1.18 20.54
CA PRO A 24 18.86 1.17 19.12
C PRO A 24 17.98 -0.05 18.86
N ILE A 25 16.87 0.15 18.14
CA ILE A 25 15.87 -0.90 17.90
C ILE A 25 16.57 -2.04 17.15
N GLN A 26 16.98 -3.08 17.88
CA GLN A 26 17.64 -4.24 17.32
C GLN A 26 16.57 -5.24 16.86
N CYS A 27 16.03 -5.02 15.66
CA CYS A 27 15.19 -6.02 15.02
C CYS A 27 16.03 -7.15 14.42
N SER A 28 15.50 -8.37 14.50
CA SER A 28 16.12 -9.53 13.86
C SER A 28 15.96 -9.47 12.34
N GLU A 29 16.85 -10.13 11.60
CA GLU A 29 16.72 -10.24 10.14
C GLU A 29 15.42 -10.94 9.72
N THR A 30 14.95 -11.91 10.51
CA THR A 30 13.65 -12.57 10.30
C THR A 30 12.49 -11.58 10.38
N GLU A 31 12.54 -10.65 11.32
CA GLU A 31 11.52 -9.62 11.50
C GLU A 31 11.49 -8.64 10.31
N LYS A 32 12.67 -8.15 9.89
CA LYS A 32 12.80 -7.31 8.70
C LYS A 32 12.25 -8.01 7.47
N GLN A 33 12.62 -9.27 7.25
CA GLN A 33 12.15 -10.04 6.11
C GLN A 33 10.63 -10.25 6.12
N THR A 34 10.05 -10.44 7.31
CA THR A 34 8.60 -10.55 7.49
C THR A 34 7.90 -9.24 7.17
N ASN A 35 8.43 -8.11 7.65
CA ASN A 35 7.91 -6.78 7.33
C ASN A 35 7.99 -6.48 5.83
N ILE A 36 9.11 -6.77 5.17
CA ILE A 36 9.26 -6.64 3.70
C ILE A 36 8.21 -7.47 2.96
N THR A 37 8.01 -8.73 3.37
CA THR A 37 7.03 -9.63 2.75
C THR A 37 5.61 -9.10 2.92
N ASN A 38 5.25 -8.66 4.12
CA ASN A 38 3.96 -8.04 4.40
C ASN A 38 3.75 -6.76 3.57
N ASN A 39 4.76 -5.89 3.52
CA ASN A 39 4.70 -4.64 2.76
C ASN A 39 4.48 -4.92 1.28
N HIS A 40 5.10 -5.95 0.70
CA HIS A 40 4.90 -6.28 -0.70
C HIS A 40 3.43 -6.65 -1.01
N ILE A 41 2.77 -7.37 -0.10
CA ILE A 41 1.35 -7.74 -0.23
C ILE A 41 0.42 -6.53 -0.04
N ILE A 42 0.76 -5.62 0.87
CA ILE A 42 -0.03 -4.39 1.11
C ILE A 42 0.14 -3.38 -0.02
N LEU A 43 1.38 -3.20 -0.50
CA LEU A 43 1.76 -2.10 -1.38
C LEU A 43 1.71 -2.49 -2.85
N PHE A 44 1.84 -3.78 -3.18
CA PHE A 44 2.18 -4.25 -4.53
C PHE A 44 3.40 -3.52 -5.09
N SER A 45 4.37 -3.27 -4.21
CA SER A 45 5.66 -2.67 -4.53
C SER A 45 6.71 -3.25 -3.59
N SER A 46 7.92 -3.43 -4.11
CA SER A 46 9.06 -3.90 -3.33
C SER A 46 10.13 -2.83 -3.32
N TYR A 47 10.72 -2.63 -2.14
CA TYR A 47 11.64 -1.56 -1.84
C TYR A 47 12.91 -2.18 -1.25
N ASN A 48 14.06 -1.80 -1.81
CA ASN A 48 15.37 -2.33 -1.47
C ASN A 48 16.15 -1.35 -0.59
N GLY A 49 16.95 -1.89 0.33
CA GLY A 49 17.77 -1.11 1.25
C GLY A 49 17.00 -0.59 2.48
N PRO A 50 17.66 0.12 3.39
CA PRO A 50 17.10 0.58 4.65
C PRO A 50 16.25 1.85 4.44
N ILE A 51 15.13 1.72 3.71
CA ILE A 51 14.30 2.86 3.34
C ILE A 51 13.57 3.39 4.57
N LYS A 52 13.69 4.70 4.77
CA LYS A 52 12.95 5.47 5.77
C LYS A 52 11.65 6.03 5.18
N SER A 53 11.73 6.60 3.99
CA SER A 53 10.56 7.16 3.32
C SER A 53 10.68 7.19 1.80
N VAL A 54 9.53 7.18 1.13
CA VAL A 54 9.37 7.40 -0.30
C VAL A 54 8.35 8.51 -0.51
N THR A 55 8.72 9.54 -1.27
CA THR A 55 7.79 10.58 -1.73
C THR A 55 7.60 10.46 -3.24
N MET A 56 6.36 10.26 -3.66
CA MET A 56 5.98 10.18 -5.07
C MET A 56 5.34 11.50 -5.51
N THR A 57 5.84 12.06 -6.61
CA THR A 57 5.24 13.20 -7.32
C THR A 57 5.06 12.84 -8.80
N SER A 58 4.29 13.64 -9.54
CA SER A 58 4.08 13.39 -10.97
C SER A 58 4.22 14.63 -11.84
N THR A 59 4.71 14.42 -13.06
CA THR A 59 4.67 15.37 -14.18
C THR A 59 3.60 14.89 -15.15
N ILE A 60 2.59 15.73 -15.37
CA ILE A 60 1.38 15.35 -16.11
C ILE A 60 1.37 16.11 -17.44
N PRO A 61 1.24 15.42 -18.58
CA PRO A 61 1.14 16.07 -19.87
C PRO A 61 -0.14 16.91 -19.95
N HIS A 62 -0.09 17.99 -20.73
CA HIS A 62 -1.22 18.91 -20.87
C HIS A 62 -2.44 18.21 -21.50
N ASP A 63 -2.19 17.31 -22.43
CA ASP A 63 -3.13 16.47 -23.16
C ASP A 63 -3.18 15.06 -22.54
N GLY A 64 -3.78 14.96 -21.35
CA GLY A 64 -3.94 13.70 -20.65
C GLY A 64 -5.15 13.66 -19.73
N ARG A 65 -5.54 12.45 -19.33
CA ARG A 65 -6.62 12.22 -18.36
C ARG A 65 -6.15 12.43 -16.93
N PHE A 66 -4.88 12.13 -16.64
CA PHE A 66 -4.33 12.34 -15.30
C PHE A 66 -4.37 13.82 -14.91
N LYS A 67 -4.63 14.10 -13.63
CA LYS A 67 -4.69 15.46 -13.07
C LYS A 67 -3.79 15.69 -11.87
N ALA A 68 -3.68 14.70 -11.02
CA ALA A 68 -2.73 14.69 -9.93
C ALA A 68 -2.43 13.25 -9.55
N LEU A 69 -1.16 12.95 -9.36
CA LEU A 69 -0.71 11.72 -8.69
C LEU A 69 0.36 12.11 -7.68
N LYS A 70 0.17 11.70 -6.44
CA LYS A 70 1.13 11.92 -5.36
C LYS A 70 1.03 10.82 -4.32
N GLY A 71 2.13 10.57 -3.61
CA GLY A 71 2.14 9.59 -2.55
C GLY A 71 3.27 9.79 -1.55
N GLU A 72 3.12 9.17 -0.39
CA GLU A 72 4.07 9.22 0.71
C GLU A 72 4.00 7.90 1.48
N ILE A 73 5.14 7.25 1.66
CA ILE A 73 5.27 5.97 2.35
C ILE A 73 6.40 6.07 3.36
N HIS A 74 6.15 5.74 4.63
CA HIS A 74 7.18 5.76 5.68
C HIS A 74 7.34 4.37 6.31
N PHE A 75 8.56 4.04 6.67
CA PHE A 75 8.92 2.83 7.40
C PHE A 75 9.70 3.18 8.67
N ASP A 76 9.75 2.26 9.64
CA ASP A 76 10.75 2.30 10.70
C ASP A 76 12.06 1.59 10.26
N GLU A 77 13.07 1.59 11.14
CA GLU A 77 14.38 0.95 10.90
C GLU A 77 14.28 -0.57 10.68
N CYS A 78 13.15 -1.17 11.08
CA CYS A 78 12.86 -2.59 10.92
C CYS A 78 12.04 -2.88 9.66
N GLY A 79 11.81 -1.86 8.82
CA GLY A 79 11.01 -1.96 7.61
C GLY A 79 9.51 -2.08 7.87
N LYS A 80 9.02 -1.88 9.10
CA LYS A 80 7.58 -1.87 9.37
C LYS A 80 6.98 -0.64 8.73
N LEU A 81 5.93 -0.84 7.93
CA LEU A 81 5.16 0.28 7.37
C LEU A 81 4.57 1.12 8.51
N LEU A 82 4.76 2.44 8.45
CA LEU A 82 4.21 3.40 9.42
C LEU A 82 3.14 4.29 8.79
N LYS A 83 3.34 4.64 7.52
CA LYS A 83 2.45 5.51 6.76
C LYS A 83 2.41 5.03 5.31
N ASN A 84 1.22 5.11 4.74
CA ASN A 84 1.02 5.06 3.31
C ASN A 84 -0.14 6.00 2.98
N SER A 85 0.12 6.99 2.15
CA SER A 85 -0.91 7.84 1.57
C SER A 85 -0.64 7.98 0.09
N THR A 86 -1.62 7.66 -0.75
CA THR A 86 -1.55 7.87 -2.20
C THR A 86 -2.84 8.51 -2.67
N SER A 87 -2.75 9.45 -3.60
CA SER A 87 -3.91 10.03 -4.26
C SER A 87 -3.67 10.06 -5.76
N MET A 88 -4.68 9.61 -6.51
CA MET A 88 -4.72 9.66 -7.97
C MET A 88 -6.03 10.28 -8.41
N GLN A 89 -5.93 11.34 -9.20
CA GLN A 89 -7.05 12.03 -9.81
C GLN A 89 -6.95 11.89 -11.33
N GLU A 90 -8.03 11.46 -11.97
CA GLU A 90 -8.13 11.30 -13.41
C GLU A 90 -9.48 11.81 -13.93
N TYR A 91 -9.52 12.27 -15.17
CA TYR A 91 -10.76 12.36 -15.93
C TYR A 91 -11.09 11.01 -16.56
N PHE A 92 -12.39 10.74 -16.59
CA PHE A 92 -13.02 9.65 -17.30
C PHE A 92 -13.93 10.24 -18.39
N GLU A 93 -14.31 9.42 -19.37
CA GLU A 93 -15.19 9.87 -20.46
C GLU A 93 -16.51 10.46 -19.95
N GLY A 94 -17.05 11.45 -20.68
CA GLY A 94 -18.33 12.09 -20.34
C GLY A 94 -18.28 13.18 -19.26
N ASN A 95 -17.15 13.87 -19.11
CA ASN A 95 -16.93 14.91 -18.07
C ASN A 95 -17.07 14.38 -16.65
N VAL A 96 -16.66 13.13 -16.44
CA VAL A 96 -16.61 12.50 -15.12
C VAL A 96 -15.19 12.62 -14.59
N GLU A 97 -15.01 13.09 -13.36
CA GLU A 97 -13.74 13.08 -12.66
C GLU A 97 -13.76 11.99 -11.60
N THR A 98 -12.71 11.18 -11.54
CA THR A 98 -12.53 10.22 -10.45
C THR A 98 -11.33 10.63 -9.60
N ASN A 99 -11.44 10.38 -8.31
CA ASN A 99 -10.37 10.58 -7.35
C ASN A 99 -10.31 9.37 -6.44
N LEU A 100 -9.18 8.68 -6.48
CA LEU A 100 -8.87 7.58 -5.57
C LEU A 100 -7.90 8.09 -4.52
N ILE A 101 -8.32 8.03 -3.25
CA ILE A 101 -7.47 8.33 -2.11
C ILE A 101 -7.27 7.04 -1.33
N ARG A 102 -6.03 6.64 -1.12
CA ARG A 102 -5.62 5.52 -0.29
C ARG A 102 -4.84 6.05 0.91
N THR A 103 -5.19 5.62 2.11
CA THR A 103 -4.56 6.08 3.35
C THR A 103 -4.44 4.97 4.37
N LEU A 104 -3.34 4.95 5.11
CA LEU A 104 -3.10 4.08 6.26
C LEU A 104 -3.20 4.96 7.52
N PRO A 105 -4.31 4.89 8.27
CA PRO A 105 -4.56 5.78 9.40
C PRO A 105 -3.93 5.23 10.68
N ASN A 106 -2.74 5.70 11.08
CA ASN A 106 -2.03 5.42 12.35
C ASN A 106 -1.92 3.94 12.79
N ASN A 107 -2.40 3.00 11.98
CA ASN A 107 -2.38 1.56 12.18
C ASN A 107 -1.92 0.91 10.88
N PRO A 108 -0.75 0.26 10.88
CA PRO A 108 -0.13 -0.24 9.66
C PRO A 108 -0.80 -1.45 9.03
N SER A 109 -1.77 -2.02 9.74
CA SER A 109 -2.59 -3.12 9.26
C SER A 109 -3.91 -2.66 8.64
N VAL A 110 -4.24 -1.36 8.67
CA VAL A 110 -5.52 -0.85 8.15
C VAL A 110 -5.26 0.10 7.00
N ILE A 111 -5.93 -0.14 5.87
CA ILE A 111 -5.91 0.77 4.72
C ILE A 111 -7.33 1.20 4.43
N ARG A 112 -7.52 2.50 4.23
CA ARG A 112 -8.79 3.09 3.82
C ARG A 112 -8.66 3.66 2.42
N TYR A 113 -9.68 3.38 1.64
CA TYR A 113 -9.84 3.87 0.30
C TYR A 113 -11.10 4.73 0.26
N GLN A 114 -10.99 5.86 -0.42
CA GLN A 114 -12.11 6.67 -0.81
C GLN A 114 -12.06 6.79 -2.33
N PHE A 115 -13.07 6.22 -2.99
CA PHE A 115 -13.28 6.37 -4.41
C PHE A 115 -14.37 7.40 -4.64
N GLN A 116 -13.99 8.56 -5.16
CA GLN A 116 -14.92 9.65 -5.49
C GLN A 116 -15.17 9.67 -7.00
N ILE A 117 -16.44 9.84 -7.38
CA ILE A 117 -16.87 10.12 -8.73
C ILE A 117 -17.57 11.47 -8.70
N LYS A 118 -17.13 12.42 -9.54
CA LYS A 118 -17.73 13.73 -9.71
C LYS A 118 -18.19 13.90 -11.14
N ASN A 119 -19.38 14.47 -11.33
CA ASN A 119 -19.93 14.83 -12.63
C ASN A 119 -20.75 16.14 -12.50
N ALA A 120 -21.42 16.54 -13.59
CA ALA A 120 -22.24 17.75 -13.60
C ALA A 120 -23.41 17.73 -12.59
N TYR A 121 -23.82 16.56 -12.11
CA TYR A 121 -24.96 16.37 -11.22
C TYR A 121 -24.56 16.24 -9.75
N GLY A 122 -23.28 16.05 -9.44
CA GLY A 122 -22.80 15.98 -8.05
C GLY A 122 -21.54 15.14 -7.86
N SER A 123 -21.24 14.86 -6.60
CA SER A 123 -20.12 14.02 -6.16
C SER A 123 -20.65 12.85 -5.33
N HIS A 124 -20.23 11.64 -5.67
CA HIS A 124 -20.54 10.42 -4.95
C HIS A 124 -19.25 9.76 -4.48
N SER A 125 -19.24 9.23 -3.26
CA SER A 125 -18.11 8.48 -2.72
C SER A 125 -18.53 7.06 -2.34
N ILE A 126 -17.65 6.10 -2.60
CA ILE A 126 -17.68 4.77 -2.01
C ILE A 126 -16.42 4.63 -1.17
N TYR A 127 -16.55 4.07 0.02
CA TYR A 127 -15.44 3.84 0.91
C TYR A 127 -15.15 2.35 1.03
N MET A 128 -13.87 2.00 1.13
CA MET A 128 -13.43 0.64 1.38
C MET A 128 -12.38 0.67 2.50
N GLN A 129 -12.45 -0.28 3.43
CA GLN A 129 -11.43 -0.48 4.45
C GLN A 129 -10.91 -1.91 4.39
N GLU A 130 -9.60 -2.05 4.20
CA GLU A 130 -8.89 -3.33 4.30
C GLU A 130 -8.20 -3.41 5.65
N THR A 131 -8.38 -4.52 6.36
CA THR A 131 -7.73 -4.81 7.64
C THR A 131 -6.98 -6.13 7.54
N TYR A 132 -5.66 -6.08 7.75
CA TYR A 132 -4.77 -7.21 7.72
C TYR A 132 -4.45 -7.68 9.15
N HIS A 133 -4.89 -8.89 9.48
CA HIS A 133 -4.56 -9.53 10.74
C HIS A 133 -3.28 -10.34 10.60
N LYS A 134 -2.54 -10.44 11.70
CA LYS A 134 -1.26 -11.12 11.77
C LYS A 134 -1.29 -12.25 12.79
N ASP A 135 -0.50 -13.28 12.55
CA ASP A 135 -0.22 -14.35 13.51
C ASP A 135 0.85 -13.90 14.55
N GLU A 136 1.20 -14.81 15.47
CA GLU A 136 2.22 -14.58 16.49
C GLU A 136 3.63 -14.37 15.92
N GLN A 137 3.86 -14.77 14.66
CA GLN A 137 5.09 -14.54 13.92
C GLN A 137 5.03 -13.26 13.06
N ASN A 138 4.03 -12.39 13.29
CA ASN A 138 3.84 -11.13 12.57
C ASN A 138 3.57 -11.31 11.06
N ARG A 139 3.14 -12.50 10.61
CA ARG A 139 2.77 -12.79 9.21
C ARG A 139 1.28 -12.61 9.00
N PHE A 140 0.85 -12.13 7.82
CA PHE A 140 -0.59 -11.99 7.57
C PHE A 140 -1.32 -13.34 7.50
N ASN A 141 -2.34 -13.55 8.31
CA ASN A 141 -3.14 -14.78 8.26
C ASN A 141 -4.56 -14.55 7.72
N LYS A 142 -5.08 -13.33 7.85
CA LYS A 142 -6.45 -12.97 7.47
C LYS A 142 -6.51 -11.54 6.96
N LYS A 143 -7.36 -11.30 5.95
CA LYS A 143 -7.74 -9.97 5.48
C LYS A 143 -9.24 -9.78 5.64
N VAL A 144 -9.68 -8.59 6.03
CA VAL A 144 -11.09 -8.21 6.09
C VAL A 144 -11.26 -6.93 5.28
N ILE A 145 -12.08 -6.98 4.23
CA ILE A 145 -12.46 -5.83 3.42
C ILE A 145 -13.89 -5.44 3.79
N GLN A 146 -14.12 -4.17 4.12
CA GLN A 146 -15.45 -3.64 4.38
C GLN A 146 -15.76 -2.52 3.39
N TYR A 147 -16.90 -2.63 2.71
CA TYR A 147 -17.38 -1.60 1.79
C TYR A 147 -18.45 -0.77 2.47
N TYR A 148 -18.40 0.54 2.30
CA TYR A 148 -19.37 1.47 2.86
C TYR A 148 -19.92 2.41 1.79
N ALA A 149 -21.22 2.68 1.90
CA ALA A 149 -21.89 3.71 1.13
C ALA A 149 -21.48 5.11 1.61
N ASN A 150 -21.93 6.14 0.88
CA ASN A 150 -21.59 7.52 1.18
C ASN A 150 -22.13 8.01 2.53
N ASP A 151 -23.24 7.44 3.01
CA ASP A 151 -23.84 7.72 4.32
C ASP A 151 -23.21 6.91 5.47
N GLY A 152 -22.20 6.08 5.17
CA GLY A 152 -21.51 5.22 6.13
C GLY A 152 -22.20 3.87 6.36
N ALA A 153 -23.30 3.56 5.67
CA ALA A 153 -23.91 2.24 5.74
C ALA A 153 -22.94 1.16 5.22
N LEU A 154 -22.78 0.07 5.98
CA LEU A 154 -21.99 -1.08 5.57
C LEU A 154 -22.72 -1.81 4.42
N LEU A 155 -22.06 -1.93 3.27
CA LEU A 155 -22.59 -2.56 2.07
C LEU A 155 -22.24 -4.06 2.01
N ASP A 156 -21.00 -4.41 2.29
CA ASP A 156 -20.54 -5.80 2.32
C ASP A 156 -19.27 -5.92 3.19
N THR A 157 -19.00 -7.14 3.65
CA THR A 157 -17.75 -7.54 4.28
C THR A 157 -17.20 -8.77 3.58
N ILE A 158 -16.00 -8.66 3.00
CA ILE A 158 -15.25 -9.79 2.46
C ILE A 158 -14.21 -10.22 3.50
N THR A 159 -14.22 -11.51 3.87
CA THR A 159 -13.19 -12.09 4.71
C THR A 159 -12.33 -13.05 3.91
N SER A 160 -11.02 -12.88 4.01
CA SER A 160 -10.04 -13.70 3.32
C SER A 160 -9.13 -14.44 4.28
N GLN A 161 -8.70 -15.64 3.89
CA GLN A 161 -7.64 -16.43 4.54
C GLN A 161 -6.47 -16.60 3.59
N PHE A 162 -5.25 -16.62 4.13
CA PHE A 162 -4.02 -16.77 3.37
C PHE A 162 -3.39 -18.15 3.56
N ASP A 163 -3.06 -18.81 2.45
CA ASP A 163 -2.27 -20.04 2.45
C ASP A 163 -0.80 -19.72 2.16
N TYR A 164 0.08 -20.42 2.86
CA TYR A 164 1.52 -20.20 2.80
C TYR A 164 2.28 -21.39 2.22
N LYS A 165 3.35 -21.09 1.50
CA LYS A 165 4.40 -22.04 1.15
C LYS A 165 5.75 -21.34 1.21
N ASP A 166 6.73 -21.99 1.85
CA ASP A 166 8.10 -21.48 1.99
C ASP A 166 8.16 -20.04 2.52
N GLY A 167 7.29 -19.73 3.50
CA GLY A 167 7.22 -18.42 4.15
C GLY A 167 6.52 -17.32 3.35
N ARG A 168 5.95 -17.63 2.17
CA ARG A 168 5.25 -16.67 1.31
C ARG A 168 3.77 -17.02 1.16
N ILE A 169 2.92 -16.00 1.04
CA ILE A 169 1.51 -16.17 0.68
C ILE A 169 1.45 -16.64 -0.77
N ILE A 170 0.85 -17.80 -1.03
CA ILE A 170 0.67 -18.33 -2.38
C ILE A 170 -0.78 -18.28 -2.84
N LYS A 171 -1.72 -18.17 -1.91
CA LYS A 171 -3.14 -18.15 -2.19
C LYS A 171 -3.90 -17.34 -1.15
N GLU A 172 -4.92 -16.63 -1.60
CA GLU A 172 -5.94 -15.99 -0.78
C GLU A 172 -7.30 -16.57 -1.19
N THR A 173 -8.09 -16.99 -0.21
CA THR A 173 -9.48 -17.41 -0.43
C THR A 173 -10.41 -16.43 0.26
N SER A 174 -11.25 -15.75 -0.51
CA SER A 174 -12.05 -14.61 -0.08
C SER A 174 -13.54 -14.93 -0.18
N LYS A 175 -14.30 -14.64 0.88
CA LYS A 175 -15.74 -14.87 0.94
C LYS A 175 -16.48 -13.61 1.40
N SER A 176 -17.46 -13.20 0.61
CA SER A 176 -18.39 -12.12 0.93
C SER A 176 -19.37 -12.52 2.04
N SER A 177 -19.89 -11.53 2.75
CA SER A 177 -20.96 -11.70 3.73
C SER A 177 -22.30 -11.98 3.06
N ASP A 178 -22.46 -11.56 1.80
CA ASP A 178 -23.55 -11.99 0.93
C ASP A 178 -23.35 -13.46 0.50
N PRO A 179 -24.23 -14.39 0.92
CA PRO A 179 -24.08 -15.81 0.60
C PRO A 179 -24.29 -16.14 -0.89
N THR A 180 -24.84 -15.21 -1.68
CA THR A 180 -25.04 -15.40 -3.12
C THR A 180 -23.78 -15.13 -3.94
N THR A 181 -22.83 -14.38 -3.36
CA THR A 181 -21.54 -14.08 -3.98
C THR A 181 -20.64 -15.31 -3.94
N LYS A 182 -20.05 -15.65 -5.08
CA LYS A 182 -19.10 -16.77 -5.17
C LYS A 182 -17.84 -16.46 -4.37
N THR A 183 -17.22 -17.51 -3.83
CA THR A 183 -15.87 -17.43 -3.27
C THR A 183 -14.90 -16.98 -4.37
N ILE A 184 -14.07 -15.99 -4.06
CA ILE A 184 -13.00 -15.50 -4.94
C ILE A 184 -11.70 -16.17 -4.51
N THR A 185 -10.91 -16.61 -5.48
CA THR A 185 -9.58 -17.15 -5.25
C THR A 185 -8.53 -16.27 -5.91
N THR A 186 -7.54 -15.85 -5.14
CA THR A 186 -6.38 -15.10 -5.65
C THR A 186 -5.12 -15.93 -5.46
N GLU A 187 -4.34 -16.12 -6.51
CA GLU A 187 -3.08 -16.85 -6.51
C GLU A 187 -1.91 -15.87 -6.67
N TYR A 188 -0.85 -16.09 -5.89
CA TYR A 188 0.36 -15.28 -5.89
C TYR A 188 1.51 -16.13 -6.42
N ILE A 189 1.98 -15.81 -7.63
CA ILE A 189 3.02 -16.57 -8.31
C ILE A 189 4.33 -15.82 -8.15
N TYR A 190 5.40 -16.54 -7.78
CA TYR A 190 6.73 -15.96 -7.57
C TYR A 190 7.73 -16.50 -8.59
N SER A 191 8.68 -15.66 -8.97
CA SER A 191 9.82 -16.04 -9.78
C SER A 191 10.72 -17.04 -9.03
N PRO A 192 11.64 -17.76 -9.72
CA PRO A 192 12.62 -18.63 -9.06
C PRO A 192 13.49 -17.92 -8.02
N GLN A 193 13.69 -16.61 -8.17
CA GLN A 193 14.42 -15.76 -7.22
C GLN A 193 13.54 -15.31 -6.02
N GLY A 194 12.28 -15.76 -5.97
CA GLY A 194 11.36 -15.51 -4.87
C GLY A 194 10.69 -14.14 -4.89
N LYS A 195 10.69 -13.44 -6.03
CA LYS A 195 10.02 -12.14 -6.24
C LYS A 195 8.62 -12.37 -6.80
N LEU A 196 7.63 -11.58 -6.37
CA LEU A 196 6.25 -11.72 -6.86
C LEU A 196 6.22 -11.43 -8.36
N GLN A 197 5.80 -12.38 -9.17
CA GLN A 197 5.76 -12.27 -10.63
C GLN A 197 4.34 -11.94 -11.12
N SER A 198 3.32 -12.54 -10.53
CA SER A 198 1.94 -12.24 -10.89
C SER A 198 0.96 -12.50 -9.75
N VAL A 199 -0.18 -11.82 -9.83
CA VAL A 199 -1.35 -12.00 -8.98
C VAL A 199 -2.53 -12.33 -9.88
N ILE A 200 -3.13 -13.50 -9.67
CA ILE A 200 -4.19 -14.05 -10.53
C ILE A 200 -5.45 -14.20 -9.69
N GLU A 201 -6.51 -13.49 -10.02
CA GLU A 201 -7.81 -13.59 -9.36
C GLU A 201 -8.81 -14.30 -10.28
N ASP A 202 -9.38 -15.41 -9.80
CA ASP A 202 -10.33 -16.24 -10.54
C ASP A 202 -9.87 -16.57 -11.98
N GLY A 203 -8.57 -16.85 -12.12
CA GLY A 203 -7.92 -17.19 -13.39
C GLY A 203 -7.56 -16.00 -14.28
N LYS A 204 -7.76 -14.76 -13.83
CA LYS A 204 -7.40 -13.53 -14.56
C LYS A 204 -6.24 -12.83 -13.89
N ILE A 205 -5.28 -12.37 -14.68
CA ILE A 205 -4.12 -11.62 -14.17
C ILE A 205 -4.59 -10.22 -13.75
N ASN A 206 -4.44 -9.91 -12.47
CA ASN A 206 -4.71 -8.57 -11.91
C ASN A 206 -3.42 -7.75 -11.78
N VAL A 207 -2.30 -8.41 -11.48
CA VAL A 207 -0.98 -7.75 -11.38
C VAL A 207 0.08 -8.62 -12.06
N GLU A 208 1.01 -8.00 -12.78
CA GLU A 208 2.16 -8.67 -13.39
C GLU A 208 3.41 -7.81 -13.23
N TYR A 209 4.55 -8.45 -12.93
CA TYR A 209 5.85 -7.81 -12.83
C TYR A 209 6.83 -8.39 -13.84
N GLN A 210 7.62 -7.52 -14.44
CA GLN A 210 8.77 -7.89 -15.25
C GLN A 210 10.03 -7.40 -14.57
N TYR A 211 11.03 -8.28 -14.48
CA TYR A 211 12.31 -8.01 -13.86
C TYR A 211 13.44 -8.13 -14.87
N ASP A 212 14.49 -7.34 -14.72
CA ASP A 212 15.74 -7.54 -15.45
C ASP A 212 16.56 -8.71 -14.87
N LEU A 213 17.73 -8.98 -15.47
CA LEU A 213 18.63 -10.06 -15.02
C LEU A 213 19.22 -9.84 -13.63
N GLU A 214 19.29 -8.59 -13.17
CA GLU A 214 19.73 -8.21 -11.81
C GLU A 214 18.56 -8.22 -10.81
N GLY A 215 17.34 -8.47 -11.31
CA GLY A 215 16.11 -8.53 -10.55
C GLY A 215 15.49 -7.16 -10.27
N LYS A 216 15.88 -6.09 -10.95
CA LYS A 216 15.22 -4.79 -10.84
C LYS A 216 13.86 -4.84 -11.51
N VAL A 217 12.84 -4.19 -10.93
CA VAL A 217 11.53 -4.06 -11.59
C VAL A 217 11.71 -3.17 -12.81
N VAL A 218 11.36 -3.71 -13.98
CA VAL A 218 11.34 -2.98 -15.26
C VAL A 218 9.93 -2.50 -15.57
N THR A 219 8.94 -3.38 -15.38
CA THR A 219 7.54 -3.07 -15.64
C THR A 219 6.65 -3.64 -14.54
N GLN A 220 5.62 -2.89 -14.14
CA GLN A 220 4.50 -3.39 -13.36
C GLN A 220 3.20 -3.07 -14.08
N SER A 221 2.37 -4.08 -14.30
CA SER A 221 1.06 -3.94 -14.93
C SER A 221 -0.03 -4.26 -13.91
N ASN A 222 -0.99 -3.37 -13.76
CA ASN A 222 -2.18 -3.56 -12.94
C ASN A 222 -3.43 -3.52 -13.83
N TYR A 223 -4.23 -4.58 -13.80
CA TYR A 223 -5.44 -4.72 -14.59
C TYR A 223 -6.64 -4.71 -13.65
N ILE A 224 -7.59 -3.81 -13.90
CA ILE A 224 -8.79 -3.67 -13.07
C ILE A 224 -10.03 -3.52 -13.95
N LYS A 225 -11.16 -3.99 -13.44
CA LYS A 225 -12.47 -3.69 -14.02
C LYS A 225 -12.96 -2.35 -13.49
N GLY A 226 -13.24 -1.42 -14.39
CA GLY A 226 -13.82 -0.14 -14.04
C GLY A 226 -15.31 -0.24 -13.72
N VAL A 227 -15.86 0.84 -13.17
CA VAL A 227 -17.23 0.89 -12.64
C VAL A 227 -18.32 0.73 -13.70
N ASN A 228 -18.01 1.04 -14.97
CA ASN A 228 -18.94 0.88 -16.10
C ASN A 228 -18.67 -0.43 -16.86
N GLY A 229 -17.85 -1.33 -16.31
CA GLY A 229 -17.47 -2.58 -16.94
C GLY A 229 -16.38 -2.43 -18.01
N GLU A 230 -15.72 -1.29 -18.11
CA GLU A 230 -14.52 -1.11 -18.93
C GLU A 230 -13.32 -1.85 -18.33
N ASP A 231 -12.43 -2.36 -19.18
CA ASP A 231 -11.14 -2.88 -18.73
C ASP A 231 -10.14 -1.72 -18.66
N LYS A 232 -9.54 -1.53 -17.49
CA LYS A 232 -8.48 -0.55 -17.28
C LYS A 232 -7.16 -1.27 -17.05
N ALA A 233 -6.10 -0.76 -17.66
CA ALA A 233 -4.73 -1.17 -17.39
C ALA A 233 -3.92 0.05 -16.96
N PHE A 234 -3.16 -0.08 -15.86
CA PHE A 234 -2.15 0.86 -15.43
C PHE A 234 -0.80 0.17 -15.50
N ILE A 235 0.06 0.63 -16.39
CA ILE A 235 1.37 0.03 -16.63
C ILE A 235 2.42 1.06 -16.24
N THR A 236 3.26 0.75 -15.27
CA THR A 236 4.46 1.55 -14.98
C THR A 236 5.68 0.90 -15.61
N THR A 237 6.53 1.71 -16.23
CA THR A 237 7.83 1.31 -16.76
C THR A 237 8.90 2.14 -16.10
N CYS A 238 9.86 1.47 -15.45
CA CYS A 238 10.95 2.15 -14.79
C CYS A 238 11.95 2.71 -15.80
N LEU A 239 12.32 3.98 -15.62
CA LEU A 239 13.25 4.71 -16.49
C LEU A 239 14.60 4.92 -15.82
N GLU A 240 14.61 5.14 -14.50
CA GLU A 240 15.81 5.40 -13.71
C GLU A 240 15.72 4.68 -12.37
N TRP A 241 16.84 4.12 -11.92
CA TRP A 241 16.97 3.47 -10.62
C TRP A 241 18.00 4.18 -9.77
N ASP A 242 17.79 4.18 -8.46
CA ASP A 242 18.77 4.69 -7.51
C ASP A 242 19.85 3.67 -7.12
N LYS A 243 20.71 4.04 -6.17
CA LYS A 243 21.84 3.22 -5.71
C LYS A 243 21.45 1.87 -5.09
N PHE A 244 20.19 1.71 -4.67
CA PHE A 244 19.66 0.46 -4.13
C PHE A 244 18.76 -0.28 -5.14
N ALA A 245 18.77 0.16 -6.40
CA ALA A 245 17.94 -0.38 -7.46
C ALA A 245 16.43 -0.20 -7.22
N ASN A 246 16.03 0.86 -6.51
CA ASN A 246 14.64 1.29 -6.45
C ASN A 246 14.33 2.23 -7.62
N CYS A 247 13.13 2.13 -8.19
CA CYS A 247 12.75 2.96 -9.33
C CYS A 247 12.52 4.41 -8.90
N SER A 248 13.46 5.31 -9.21
CA SER A 248 13.40 6.74 -8.88
C SER A 248 12.58 7.53 -9.88
N LYS A 249 12.38 7.00 -11.10
CA LYS A 249 11.58 7.64 -12.14
C LYS A 249 10.95 6.60 -13.03
N GLU A 250 9.66 6.73 -13.29
CA GLU A 250 8.89 5.80 -14.10
C GLU A 250 7.88 6.52 -14.98
N GLU A 251 7.57 5.93 -16.13
CA GLU A 251 6.44 6.31 -16.96
C GLU A 251 5.23 5.48 -16.56
N LEU A 252 4.11 6.13 -16.25
CA LEU A 252 2.81 5.50 -16.02
C LEU A 252 1.94 5.68 -17.26
N GLU A 253 1.50 4.56 -17.85
CA GLU A 253 0.50 4.51 -18.90
C GLU A 253 -0.84 4.01 -18.34
N SER A 254 -1.95 4.63 -18.73
CA SER A 254 -3.30 4.17 -18.41
C SER A 254 -4.15 4.01 -19.66
N THR A 255 -4.57 2.78 -19.92
CA THR A 255 -5.42 2.42 -21.07
C THR A 255 -6.81 2.02 -20.58
N ILE A 256 -7.84 2.49 -21.28
CA ILE A 256 -9.23 2.09 -21.06
C ILE A 256 -9.74 1.38 -22.32
N LYS A 257 -10.33 0.20 -22.14
CA LYS A 257 -10.91 -0.61 -23.22
C LYS A 257 -12.36 -0.97 -22.95
N PHE A 258 -13.17 -0.95 -24.01
CA PHE A 258 -14.48 -1.61 -24.04
C PHE A 258 -14.50 -2.62 -25.18
N ASN A 259 -14.92 -3.85 -24.90
CA ASN A 259 -14.97 -4.93 -25.90
C ASN A 259 -13.67 -5.03 -26.71
N ASP A 260 -12.54 -5.05 -25.99
CA ASP A 260 -11.16 -5.10 -26.51
C ASP A 260 -10.70 -3.90 -27.37
N LYS A 261 -11.56 -2.89 -27.56
CA LYS A 261 -11.20 -1.66 -28.27
C LYS A 261 -10.71 -0.60 -27.29
N VAL A 262 -9.52 -0.07 -27.55
CA VAL A 262 -9.00 1.09 -26.82
C VAL A 262 -9.88 2.29 -27.14
N ILE A 263 -10.53 2.82 -26.11
CA ILE A 263 -11.34 4.04 -26.20
C ILE A 263 -10.57 5.25 -25.70
N ASN A 264 -9.63 5.04 -24.78
CA ASN A 264 -8.90 6.13 -24.16
C ASN A 264 -7.52 5.71 -23.64
N PHE A 265 -6.60 6.66 -23.59
CA PHE A 265 -5.21 6.47 -23.21
C PHE A 265 -4.67 7.72 -22.53
N SER A 266 -3.77 7.56 -21.56
CA SER A 266 -3.08 8.68 -20.89
C SER A 266 -1.71 8.24 -20.41
N LYS A 267 -0.76 9.18 -20.36
CA LYS A 267 0.55 8.99 -19.74
C LYS A 267 0.81 9.98 -18.61
N ALA A 268 1.69 9.64 -17.69
CA ALA A 268 2.29 10.55 -16.72
C ALA A 268 3.73 10.10 -16.42
N LEU A 269 4.60 11.01 -16.02
CA LEU A 269 5.88 10.67 -15.41
C LEU A 269 5.71 10.70 -13.89
N LEU A 270 6.17 9.67 -13.19
CA LEU A 270 6.25 9.63 -11.74
C LEU A 270 7.71 9.78 -11.30
N HIS A 271 7.93 10.54 -10.24
CA HIS A 271 9.23 10.75 -9.62
C HIS A 271 9.15 10.30 -8.17
N ASN A 272 10.00 9.34 -7.80
CA ASN A 272 10.08 8.75 -6.48
C ASN A 272 11.38 9.20 -5.81
N GLU A 273 11.25 9.97 -4.73
CA GLU A 273 12.37 10.40 -3.90
C GLU A 273 12.50 9.46 -2.68
N PHE A 274 13.65 8.82 -2.55
CA PHE A 274 13.95 7.88 -1.48
C PHE A 274 14.85 8.50 -0.42
N ILE A 275 14.46 8.36 0.85
CA ILE A 275 15.32 8.66 2.00
C ILE A 275 15.62 7.35 2.71
N TYR A 276 16.88 7.16 3.08
CA TYR A 276 17.41 5.96 3.72
C TYR A 276 17.86 6.25 5.15
N TYR A 277 17.84 5.24 6.00
CA TYR A 277 18.60 5.24 7.25
C TYR A 277 20.09 5.14 6.94
N GLU A 278 20.91 5.79 7.77
CA GLU A 278 22.38 5.77 7.70
C GLU A 278 22.96 4.50 8.33
#